data_AF-A0AAU9C782-F1
#
_entry.id   AF-A0AAU9C782-F1
#
_cell.length_a   1.000
_cell.length_b   1.000
_cell.length_c   1.000
_cell.angle_alpha   90.00
_cell.angle_beta   90.00
_cell.angle_gamma   90.00
#
_symmetry.space_group_name_H-M   'P 1'
#
loop_
_entity.id
_entity.type
_entity.pdbx_description
1 polymer ?
#
loop_
_entity_poly.entity_id
_entity_poly.type
_entity_poly.pdbx_seq_one_letter_code
_entity_poly.pdbx_strand_id
1 'polypeptide(L)'
;MPSVIDLYERLATAPDDKTRAKIIAEAFEALEERYPNLGDMATRRDLRETELKLLREIEQVRKEIEQIRAELRVEIEQVRADLTKEIGQVRAGLKVEIEQVRTDLTKEIEKVRADLTKEIEQVRADLTKEIEQVRADLKVEIEQVRTDLTKEIENLRLETEKVRSELKVEIARLRVDLNSDISRAQLTWLKWSFLFWISQFGAILLLLWRVWPK
;
A
#
# COMPACT_ATOMS: atom_id res chain seq x y z
N MET A 1 -89.61 -8.52 -71.01
CA MET A 1 -89.56 -7.06 -70.75
C MET A 1 -90.01 -6.37 -72.01
N PRO A 2 -90.93 -5.40 -71.94
CA PRO A 2 -91.11 -4.49 -73.05
C PRO A 2 -89.74 -3.83 -73.29
N SER A 3 -89.17 -4.07 -74.47
CA SER A 3 -87.95 -3.41 -74.91
C SER A 3 -88.16 -1.89 -74.84
N VAL A 4 -87.09 -1.09 -74.75
CA VAL A 4 -87.20 0.38 -74.94
C VAL A 4 -87.94 0.69 -76.25
N ILE A 5 -87.80 -0.19 -77.24
CA ILE A 5 -88.51 -0.17 -78.52
C ILE A 5 -90.02 -0.44 -78.35
N ASP A 6 -90.41 -1.42 -77.50
CA ASP A 6 -91.83 -1.73 -77.23
C ASP A 6 -92.52 -0.59 -76.46
N LEU A 7 -91.82 0.01 -75.48
CA LEU A 7 -92.32 1.19 -74.78
C LEU A 7 -92.51 2.38 -75.75
N TYR A 8 -91.55 2.59 -76.66
CA TYR A 8 -91.65 3.62 -77.68
C TYR A 8 -92.84 3.39 -78.62
N GLU A 9 -93.02 2.17 -79.13
CA GLU A 9 -94.15 1.83 -80.00
C GLU A 9 -95.50 2.02 -79.30
N ARG A 10 -95.61 1.61 -78.03
CA ARG A 10 -96.82 1.81 -77.20
C ARG A 10 -97.11 3.29 -76.95
N LEU A 11 -96.08 4.14 -76.80
CA LEU A 11 -96.26 5.59 -76.65
C LEU A 11 -96.62 6.28 -77.97
N ALA A 12 -96.02 5.85 -79.08
CA ALA A 12 -96.26 6.41 -80.42
C ALA A 12 -97.67 6.07 -80.95
N THR A 13 -98.21 4.90 -80.59
CA THR A 13 -99.54 4.43 -80.99
C THR A 13 -100.66 4.80 -80.02
N ALA A 14 -100.34 5.47 -78.90
CA ALA A 14 -101.32 5.86 -77.90
C ALA A 14 -102.28 6.95 -78.44
N PRO A 15 -103.61 6.77 -78.25
CA PRO A 15 -104.64 7.61 -78.88
C PRO A 15 -104.78 9.00 -78.25
N ASP A 16 -104.40 9.18 -76.99
CA ASP A 16 -104.48 10.45 -76.27
C ASP A 16 -103.38 10.61 -75.20
N ASP A 17 -103.20 11.83 -74.71
CA ASP A 17 -102.18 12.16 -73.71
C ASP A 17 -102.41 11.46 -72.37
N LYS A 18 -103.67 11.14 -72.05
CA LYS A 18 -104.02 10.41 -70.82
C LYS A 18 -103.51 8.97 -70.87
N THR A 19 -103.64 8.31 -72.01
CA THR A 19 -103.14 6.95 -72.24
C THR A 19 -101.62 6.94 -72.29
N ARG A 20 -100.99 7.95 -72.91
CA ARG A 20 -99.52 8.12 -72.84
C ARG A 20 -99.03 8.28 -71.41
N ALA A 21 -99.67 9.14 -70.61
CA ALA A 21 -99.32 9.34 -69.20
C ALA A 21 -99.45 8.04 -68.38
N LYS A 22 -100.46 7.23 -68.66
CA LYS A 22 -100.64 5.92 -68.01
C LYS A 22 -99.53 4.92 -68.39
N ILE A 23 -99.18 4.83 -69.67
CA ILE A 23 -98.08 3.97 -70.14
C ILE A 23 -96.74 4.40 -69.52
N ILE A 24 -96.50 5.71 -69.39
CA ILE A 24 -95.32 6.25 -68.69
C ILE A 24 -95.33 5.86 -67.21
N ALA A 25 -96.46 6.00 -66.52
CA ALA A 25 -96.59 5.62 -65.12
C ALA A 25 -96.34 4.11 -64.89
N GLU A 26 -96.94 3.24 -65.72
CA GLU A 26 -96.71 1.78 -65.68
C GLU A 26 -95.22 1.43 -65.92
N ALA A 27 -94.54 2.17 -66.81
CA ALA A 27 -93.11 1.97 -67.07
C ALA A 27 -92.22 2.42 -65.91
N PHE A 28 -92.57 3.50 -65.21
CA PHE A 28 -91.88 3.94 -64.00
C PHE A 28 -92.13 2.99 -62.82
N GLU A 29 -93.35 2.49 -62.64
CA GLU A 29 -93.70 1.52 -61.59
C GLU A 29 -92.92 0.20 -61.78
N ALA A 30 -92.84 -0.32 -63.02
CA ALA A 30 -92.03 -1.49 -63.34
C ALA A 30 -90.51 -1.27 -63.19
N LEU A 31 -90.04 -0.02 -63.32
CA LEU A 31 -88.64 0.36 -63.09
C LEU A 31 -88.31 0.39 -61.59
N GLU A 32 -89.23 0.93 -60.78
CA GLU A 32 -89.11 1.02 -59.32
C GLU A 32 -89.18 -0.37 -58.66
N GLU A 33 -90.06 -1.26 -59.13
CA GLU A 33 -90.15 -2.65 -58.65
C GLU A 33 -88.87 -3.46 -58.97
N ARG A 34 -88.25 -3.19 -60.13
CA ARG A 34 -87.03 -3.89 -60.57
C ARG A 34 -85.78 -3.40 -59.86
N TYR A 35 -85.75 -2.12 -59.49
CA TYR A 35 -84.65 -1.51 -58.76
C TYR A 35 -85.22 -0.76 -57.55
N PRO A 36 -85.62 -1.48 -56.48
CA PRO A 36 -86.28 -0.91 -55.32
C PRO A 36 -85.44 0.15 -54.58
N ASN A 37 -84.13 0.17 -54.82
CA ASN A 37 -83.19 1.10 -54.20
C ASN A 37 -82.68 2.17 -55.20
N LEU A 38 -83.38 2.40 -56.32
CA LEU A 38 -83.01 3.43 -57.31
C LEU A 38 -82.90 4.82 -56.66
N GLY A 39 -83.75 5.12 -55.67
CA GLY A 39 -83.72 6.36 -54.90
C GLY A 39 -82.55 6.47 -53.91
N ASP A 40 -81.98 5.34 -53.47
CA ASP A 40 -80.85 5.28 -52.53
C ASP A 40 -79.48 5.30 -53.23
N MET A 41 -79.47 5.35 -54.57
CA MET A 41 -78.22 5.41 -55.33
C MET A 41 -77.56 6.78 -55.16
N ALA A 42 -76.30 6.77 -54.72
CA ALA A 42 -75.51 7.98 -54.64
C ALA A 42 -75.47 8.70 -55.99
N THR A 43 -75.97 9.92 -56.01
CA THR A 43 -75.92 10.77 -57.18
C THR A 43 -74.52 11.33 -57.37
N ARG A 44 -74.22 11.90 -58.56
CA ARG A 44 -72.98 12.67 -58.77
C ARG A 44 -72.83 13.81 -57.76
N ARG A 45 -73.94 14.36 -57.25
CA ARG A 45 -73.91 15.40 -56.24
C ARG A 45 -73.46 14.84 -54.89
N ASP A 46 -74.01 13.72 -54.45
CA ASP A 46 -73.65 13.07 -53.17
C ASP A 46 -72.18 12.63 -53.15
N LEU A 47 -71.69 12.10 -54.28
CA LEU A 47 -70.26 11.79 -54.45
C LEU A 47 -69.38 13.04 -54.36
N ARG A 48 -69.80 14.15 -54.96
CA ARG A 48 -69.04 15.41 -54.90
C ARG A 48 -69.05 16.03 -53.49
N GLU A 49 -70.16 15.92 -52.77
CA GLU A 49 -70.25 16.38 -51.39
C GLU A 49 -69.34 15.54 -50.46
N THR A 50 -69.32 14.22 -50.61
CA THR A 50 -68.40 13.35 -49.86
C THR A 50 -66.93 13.57 -50.23
N GLU A 51 -66.60 13.75 -51.51
CA GLU A 51 -65.26 14.10 -51.97
C GLU A 51 -64.78 15.41 -51.34
N LEU A 52 -65.61 16.46 -51.36
CA LEU A 52 -65.28 17.74 -50.73
C LEU A 52 -65.10 17.61 -49.21
N LYS A 53 -65.91 16.78 -48.55
CA LYS A 53 -65.78 16.50 -47.12
C LYS A 53 -64.46 15.80 -46.81
N LEU A 54 -64.11 14.75 -47.56
CA LEU A 54 -62.85 14.03 -47.42
C LEU A 54 -61.64 14.92 -47.70
N LEU A 55 -61.70 15.79 -48.72
CA LEU A 55 -60.62 16.74 -49.01
C LEU A 55 -60.39 17.70 -47.84
N ARG A 56 -61.47 18.19 -47.21
CA ARG A 56 -61.36 19.03 -46.01
C ARG A 56 -60.78 18.27 -44.82
N GLU A 57 -61.23 17.04 -44.56
CA GLU A 57 -60.70 16.21 -43.47
C GLU A 57 -59.21 15.87 -43.70
N ILE A 58 -58.82 15.55 -44.93
CA ILE A 58 -57.41 15.31 -45.29
C ILE A 58 -56.58 16.58 -45.07
N GLU A 59 -57.08 17.75 -45.47
CA GLU A 59 -56.37 19.01 -45.25
C GLU A 59 -56.25 19.34 -43.76
N GLN A 60 -57.28 19.08 -42.97
CA GLN A 60 -57.25 19.24 -41.52
C GLN A 60 -56.21 18.31 -40.87
N VAL A 61 -56.24 17.02 -41.19
CA VAL A 61 -55.25 16.04 -40.69
C VAL A 61 -53.82 16.44 -41.08
N ARG A 62 -53.62 16.94 -42.31
CA ARG A 62 -52.31 17.47 -42.73
C ARG A 62 -51.85 18.65 -41.88
N LYS A 63 -52.75 19.58 -41.54
CA LYS A 63 -52.44 20.71 -40.65
C LYS A 63 -52.09 20.24 -39.24
N GLU A 64 -52.86 19.30 -38.70
CA GLU A 64 -52.59 18.70 -37.37
C GLU A 64 -51.23 17.99 -37.34
N ILE A 65 -50.91 17.22 -38.38
CA ILE A 65 -49.59 16.56 -38.50
C ILE A 65 -48.45 17.59 -38.54
N GLU A 66 -48.59 18.67 -39.31
CA GLU A 66 -47.55 19.70 -39.39
C GLU A 66 -47.41 20.46 -38.06
N GLN A 67 -48.52 20.70 -37.35
CA GLN A 67 -48.48 21.30 -36.02
C GLN A 67 -47.75 20.39 -35.01
N ILE A 68 -48.12 19.11 -34.94
CA ILE A 68 -47.47 18.12 -34.07
C ILE A 68 -45.98 18.00 -34.39
N ARG A 69 -45.61 18.01 -35.68
CA ARG A 69 -44.19 17.99 -36.10
C ARG A 69 -43.44 19.22 -35.64
N ALA A 70 -44.06 20.40 -35.68
CA ALA A 70 -43.46 21.64 -35.20
C ALA A 70 -43.27 21.60 -33.67
N GLU A 71 -44.28 21.17 -32.93
CA GLU A 71 -44.24 21.01 -31.47
C GLU A 71 -43.14 20.03 -31.05
N LEU A 72 -43.11 18.83 -31.66
CA LEU A 72 -42.06 17.83 -31.39
C LEU A 72 -40.65 18.33 -31.69
N ARG A 73 -40.47 19.15 -32.74
CA ARG A 73 -39.16 19.76 -33.02
C ARG A 73 -38.72 20.69 -31.92
N VAL A 74 -39.63 21.51 -31.39
CA VAL A 74 -39.33 22.43 -30.28
C VAL A 74 -38.99 21.64 -29.02
N GLU A 75 -39.77 20.60 -28.69
CA GLU A 75 -39.50 19.74 -27.54
C GLU A 75 -38.14 19.04 -27.64
N ILE A 76 -37.79 18.51 -28.81
CA ILE A 76 -36.49 17.85 -29.04
C ILE A 76 -35.34 18.84 -28.84
N GLU A 77 -35.45 20.06 -29.37
CA GLU A 77 -34.41 21.09 -29.20
C GLU A 77 -34.30 21.55 -27.74
N GLN A 78 -35.42 21.64 -27.03
CA GLN A 78 -35.42 21.99 -25.62
C GLN A 78 -34.76 20.90 -24.76
N VAL A 79 -35.12 19.63 -24.97
CA VAL A 79 -34.48 18.49 -24.27
C VAL A 79 -32.98 18.44 -24.58
N ARG A 80 -32.56 18.71 -25.81
CA ARG A 80 -31.13 18.78 -26.18
C ARG A 80 -30.40 19.90 -25.44
N ALA A 81 -31.02 21.08 -25.34
CA ALA A 81 -30.45 22.21 -24.62
C ALA A 81 -30.30 21.90 -23.12
N ASP A 82 -31.33 21.32 -22.51
CA ASP A 82 -31.33 20.94 -21.10
C ASP A 82 -30.26 19.87 -20.81
N LEU A 83 -30.19 18.81 -21.62
CA LEU A 83 -29.14 17.79 -21.48
C LEU A 83 -27.73 18.38 -21.64
N THR A 84 -27.53 19.31 -22.57
CA THR A 84 -26.24 19.97 -22.76
C THR A 84 -25.84 20.77 -21.52
N LYS A 85 -26.80 21.45 -20.90
CA LYS A 85 -26.61 22.21 -19.67
C LYS A 85 -26.28 21.29 -18.49
N GLU A 86 -27.04 20.22 -18.30
CA GLU A 86 -26.80 19.23 -17.24
C GLU A 86 -25.42 18.58 -17.37
N ILE A 87 -25.03 18.16 -18.58
CA ILE A 87 -23.69 17.63 -18.86
C ILE A 87 -22.62 18.67 -18.51
N GLY A 88 -22.84 19.94 -18.84
CA GLY A 88 -21.95 21.05 -18.47
C GLY A 88 -21.79 21.20 -16.95
N GLN A 89 -22.90 21.15 -16.22
CA GLN A 89 -22.92 21.25 -14.75
C GLN A 89 -22.20 20.06 -14.10
N VAL A 90 -22.47 18.83 -14.54
CA VAL A 90 -21.80 17.63 -14.04
C VAL A 90 -20.29 17.70 -14.29
N ARG A 91 -19.86 18.11 -15.50
CA ARG A 91 -18.44 18.28 -15.82
C ARG A 91 -17.76 19.33 -14.95
N ALA A 92 -18.44 20.45 -14.69
CA ALA A 92 -17.91 21.49 -13.81
C ALA A 92 -17.78 21.00 -12.36
N GLY A 93 -18.79 20.29 -11.84
CA GLY A 93 -18.77 19.67 -10.51
C GLY A 93 -17.61 18.69 -10.37
N LEU A 94 -17.48 17.75 -11.30
CA LEU A 94 -16.37 16.79 -11.31
C LEU A 94 -14.99 17.46 -11.36
N LYS A 95 -14.86 18.56 -12.11
CA LYS A 95 -13.60 19.32 -12.16
C LYS A 95 -13.25 19.91 -10.78
N VAL A 96 -14.22 20.45 -10.06
CA VAL A 96 -14.02 20.99 -8.71
C VAL A 96 -13.65 19.87 -7.73
N GLU A 97 -14.36 18.73 -7.77
CA GLU A 97 -14.06 17.57 -6.92
C GLU A 97 -12.65 17.03 -7.17
N ILE A 98 -12.22 16.92 -8.43
CA ILE A 98 -10.85 16.49 -8.77
C ILE A 98 -9.79 17.43 -8.20
N GLU A 99 -9.99 18.75 -8.31
CA GLU A 99 -9.04 19.73 -7.76
C GLU A 99 -9.03 19.73 -6.23
N GLN A 100 -10.18 19.50 -5.60
CA GLN A 100 -10.26 19.33 -4.14
C GLN A 100 -9.48 18.10 -3.69
N VAL A 101 -9.70 16.94 -4.31
CA VAL A 101 -8.97 15.70 -4.00
C VAL A 101 -7.46 15.88 -4.21
N ARG A 102 -7.03 16.54 -5.29
CA ARG A 102 -5.61 16.85 -5.53
C ARG A 102 -5.01 17.71 -4.42
N THR A 103 -5.74 18.73 -4.00
CA THR A 103 -5.31 19.64 -2.92
C THR A 103 -5.18 18.90 -1.60
N ASP A 104 -6.16 18.05 -1.26
CA ASP A 104 -6.16 17.29 -0.02
C ASP A 104 -5.04 16.24 -0.01
N LEU A 105 -4.83 15.51 -1.10
CA LEU A 105 -3.70 14.59 -1.23
C LEU A 105 -2.35 15.31 -1.12
N THR A 106 -2.21 16.51 -1.66
CA THR A 106 -0.98 17.29 -1.54
C THR A 106 -0.68 17.64 -0.08
N LYS A 107 -1.71 18.09 0.67
CA LYS A 107 -1.58 18.38 2.11
C LYS A 107 -1.24 17.14 2.93
N GLU A 108 -1.85 16.00 2.62
CA GLU A 108 -1.53 14.73 3.30
C GLU A 108 -0.09 14.30 3.04
N ILE A 109 0.39 14.41 1.80
CA ILE A 109 1.79 14.13 1.45
C ILE A 109 2.75 15.05 2.21
N GLU A 110 2.46 16.35 2.28
CA GLU A 110 3.28 17.31 3.04
C GLU A 110 3.32 16.98 4.54
N LYS A 111 2.17 16.62 5.11
CA LYS A 111 2.08 16.21 6.52
C LYS A 111 2.92 14.96 6.79
N VAL A 112 2.77 13.91 5.97
CA VAL A 112 3.56 12.67 6.12
C VAL A 112 5.06 12.95 5.99
N ARG A 113 5.48 13.82 5.07
CA ARG A 113 6.89 14.23 4.93
C ARG A 113 7.41 14.96 6.17
N ALA A 114 6.61 15.85 6.76
CA ALA A 114 6.98 16.56 7.97
C ALA A 114 7.10 15.61 9.16
N ASP A 115 6.14 14.69 9.33
CA ASP A 115 6.15 13.68 10.39
C ASP A 115 7.38 12.76 10.28
N LEU A 116 7.68 12.26 9.07
CA LEU A 116 8.87 11.44 8.82
C LEU A 116 10.18 12.19 9.09
N THR A 117 10.24 13.48 8.74
CA THR A 117 11.44 14.30 9.01
C THR A 117 11.68 14.40 10.52
N LYS A 118 10.61 14.65 11.29
CA LYS A 118 10.67 14.72 12.75
C LYS A 118 11.07 13.38 13.39
N GLU A 119 10.54 12.27 12.89
CA GLU A 119 10.93 10.93 13.35
C GLU A 119 12.42 10.64 13.09
N ILE A 120 12.92 11.00 11.90
CA ILE A 120 14.35 10.85 11.57
C ILE A 120 15.23 11.70 12.50
N GLU A 121 14.84 12.94 12.78
CA GLU A 121 15.56 13.81 13.71
C GLU A 121 15.59 13.24 15.13
N GLN A 122 14.45 12.71 15.60
CA GLN A 122 14.35 12.07 16.91
C GLN A 122 15.26 10.85 17.01
N VAL A 123 15.21 9.94 16.03
CA VAL A 123 16.08 8.75 15.99
C VAL A 123 17.56 9.13 15.97
N ARG A 124 17.93 10.19 15.23
CA ARG A 124 19.32 10.69 15.22
C ARG A 124 19.75 11.23 16.57
N ALA A 125 18.88 11.97 17.26
CA ALA A 125 19.16 12.50 18.59
C ALA A 125 19.34 11.36 19.60
N ASP A 126 18.45 10.37 19.58
CA ASP A 126 18.49 9.21 20.46
C ASP A 126 19.77 8.38 20.25
N LEU A 127 20.13 8.09 18.98
CA LEU A 127 21.38 7.40 18.65
C LEU A 127 22.62 8.19 19.09
N THR A 128 22.60 9.52 18.97
CA THR A 128 23.72 10.36 19.43
C THR A 128 23.90 10.22 20.94
N LYS A 129 22.81 10.27 21.69
CA LYS A 129 22.81 10.11 23.15
C LYS A 129 23.29 8.71 23.57
N GLU A 130 22.83 7.66 22.89
CA GLU A 130 23.30 6.29 23.14
C GLU A 130 24.80 6.14 22.89
N ILE A 131 25.33 6.71 21.80
CA ILE A 131 26.77 6.71 21.51
C ILE A 131 27.56 7.44 22.60
N GLU A 132 27.06 8.59 23.07
CA GLU A 132 27.71 9.35 24.16
C GLU A 132 27.71 8.55 25.47
N GLN A 133 26.60 7.88 25.79
CA GLN A 133 26.50 7.03 26.98
C GLN A 133 27.49 5.86 26.90
N VAL A 134 27.54 5.12 25.79
CA VAL A 134 28.48 4.01 25.60
C VAL A 134 29.93 4.49 25.70
N ARG A 135 30.25 5.67 25.17
CA ARG A 135 31.60 6.26 25.30
C ARG A 135 31.95 6.61 26.75
N ALA A 136 30.98 7.12 27.51
CA ALA A 136 31.18 7.45 28.92
C ALA A 136 31.41 6.16 29.74
N ASP A 137 30.59 5.14 29.52
CA ASP A 137 30.69 3.85 30.20
C ASP A 137 32.04 3.17 29.90
N LEU A 138 32.45 3.12 28.63
CA LEU A 138 33.76 2.59 28.24
C LEU A 138 34.92 3.36 28.88
N LYS A 139 34.80 4.68 29.04
CA LYS A 139 35.83 5.48 29.71
C LYS A 139 35.96 5.09 31.17
N VAL A 140 34.84 4.87 31.87
CA VAL A 140 34.83 4.41 33.26
C VAL A 140 35.45 3.02 33.38
N GLU A 141 35.09 2.09 32.50
CA GLU A 141 35.66 0.74 32.48
C GLU A 141 37.17 0.75 32.24
N ILE A 142 37.66 1.57 31.30
CA ILE A 142 39.11 1.72 31.05
C ILE A 142 39.84 2.24 32.28
N GLU A 143 39.30 3.26 32.97
CA GLU A 143 39.91 3.77 34.19
C GLU A 143 39.89 2.74 35.32
N GLN A 144 38.80 1.98 35.46
CA GLN A 144 38.72 0.89 36.43
C GLN A 144 39.82 -0.16 36.17
N VAL A 145 39.94 -0.65 34.93
CA VAL A 145 40.99 -1.60 34.53
C VAL A 145 42.38 -1.04 34.79
N ARG A 146 42.63 0.25 34.51
CA ARG A 146 43.92 0.90 34.83
C ARG A 146 44.21 0.91 36.32
N THR A 147 43.23 1.23 37.15
CA THR A 147 43.41 1.22 38.61
C THR A 147 43.68 -0.17 39.16
N ASP A 148 42.99 -1.19 38.64
CA ASP A 148 43.15 -2.57 39.09
C ASP A 148 44.52 -3.12 38.67
N LEU A 149 44.96 -2.87 37.43
CA LEU A 149 46.32 -3.21 36.99
C LEU A 149 47.40 -2.50 37.80
N THR A 150 47.17 -1.24 38.20
CA THR A 150 48.12 -0.50 39.04
C THR A 150 48.28 -1.15 40.41
N LYS A 151 47.18 -1.55 41.05
CA LYS A 151 47.19 -2.28 42.32
C LYS A 151 47.88 -3.64 42.18
N GLU A 152 47.61 -4.38 41.11
CA GLU A 152 48.20 -5.69 40.86
C GLU A 152 49.73 -5.58 40.67
N ILE A 153 50.21 -4.55 39.95
CA ILE A 153 51.63 -4.24 39.82
C ILE A 153 52.26 -3.88 41.18
N GLU A 154 51.58 -3.10 42.02
CA GLU A 154 52.07 -2.76 43.35
C GLU A 154 52.17 -3.99 44.26
N ASN A 155 51.16 -4.84 44.26
CA ASN A 155 51.17 -6.11 44.99
C ASN A 155 52.32 -7.02 44.55
N LEU A 156 52.52 -7.18 43.23
CA LEU A 156 53.63 -7.97 42.69
C LEU A 156 55.00 -7.40 43.09
N ARG A 157 55.15 -6.07 43.17
CA ARG A 157 56.37 -5.42 43.66
C ARG A 157 56.62 -5.76 45.13
N LEU A 158 55.59 -5.66 45.99
CA LEU A 158 55.69 -6.00 47.40
C LEU A 158 56.05 -7.48 47.61
N GLU A 159 55.42 -8.38 46.84
CA GLU A 159 55.77 -9.82 46.86
C GLU A 159 57.21 -10.05 46.44
N THR A 160 57.67 -9.38 45.39
CA THR A 160 59.07 -9.47 44.92
C THR A 160 60.05 -8.96 45.96
N GLU A 161 59.75 -7.83 46.63
CA GLU A 161 60.58 -7.30 47.72
C GLU A 161 60.63 -8.24 48.91
N LYS A 162 59.49 -8.83 49.28
CA LYS A 162 59.41 -9.82 50.35
C LYS A 162 60.27 -11.04 50.05
N VAL A 163 60.12 -11.65 48.88
CA VAL A 163 60.95 -12.80 48.45
C VAL A 163 62.44 -12.42 48.44
N ARG A 164 62.80 -11.22 47.96
CA ARG A 164 64.19 -10.74 47.98
C ARG A 164 64.73 -10.58 49.41
N SER A 165 63.89 -10.15 50.35
CA SER A 165 64.27 -10.02 51.76
C SER A 165 64.49 -11.38 52.42
N GLU A 166 63.61 -12.34 52.15
CA GLU A 166 63.70 -13.72 52.64
C GLU A 166 64.98 -14.38 52.13
N LEU A 167 65.25 -14.29 50.82
CA LEU A 167 66.49 -14.80 50.22
C LEU A 167 67.76 -14.16 50.83
N LYS A 168 67.76 -12.86 51.11
CA LYS A 168 68.90 -12.21 51.79
C LYS A 168 69.14 -12.80 53.17
N VAL A 169 68.07 -13.04 53.93
CA VAL A 169 68.15 -13.64 55.27
C VAL A 169 68.66 -15.08 55.18
N GLU A 170 68.16 -15.88 54.24
CA GLU A 170 68.62 -17.26 54.02
C GLU A 170 70.09 -17.33 53.63
N ILE A 171 70.56 -16.47 52.71
CA ILE A 171 71.98 -16.38 52.34
C ILE A 171 72.84 -16.03 53.56
N ALA A 172 72.39 -15.10 54.41
CA ALA A 172 73.11 -14.72 55.61
C ALA A 172 73.19 -15.90 56.61
N ARG A 173 72.09 -16.63 56.80
CA ARG A 173 72.06 -17.85 57.64
C ARG A 173 73.02 -18.91 57.10
N LEU A 174 72.93 -19.25 55.82
CA LEU A 174 73.82 -20.22 55.17
C LEU A 174 75.30 -19.84 55.31
N ARG A 175 75.63 -18.54 55.24
CA ARG A 175 77.00 -18.06 55.44
C ARG A 175 77.48 -18.31 56.89
N VAL A 176 76.63 -18.05 57.88
CA VAL A 176 76.95 -18.28 59.30
C VAL A 176 77.11 -19.78 59.56
N ASP A 177 76.17 -20.59 59.06
CA ASP A 177 76.19 -22.04 59.22
C ASP A 177 77.45 -22.64 58.60
N LEU A 178 77.79 -22.26 57.36
CA LEU A 178 79.01 -22.71 56.69
C LEU A 178 80.28 -22.32 57.45
N ASN A 179 80.35 -21.08 57.97
CA ASN A 179 81.51 -20.64 58.76
C ASN A 179 81.63 -21.43 60.07
N SER A 180 80.50 -21.77 60.70
CA SER A 180 80.46 -22.62 61.89
C SER A 180 80.90 -24.05 61.57
N ASP A 181 80.49 -24.61 60.42
CA ASP A 181 80.89 -25.94 59.95
C ASP A 181 82.38 -26.01 59.65
N ILE A 182 82.93 -25.01 58.96
CA ILE A 182 84.36 -24.89 58.72
C ILE A 182 85.13 -24.85 60.05
N SER A 183 84.67 -24.05 61.01
CA SER A 183 85.30 -23.95 62.34
C SER A 183 85.25 -25.28 63.10
N ARG A 184 84.11 -25.99 63.05
CA ARG A 184 83.96 -27.33 63.64
C ARG A 184 84.88 -28.35 62.97
N ALA A 185 84.98 -28.32 61.64
CA ALA A 185 85.88 -29.19 60.88
C ALA A 185 87.35 -28.91 61.20
N GLN A 186 87.76 -27.64 61.28
CA GLN A 186 89.11 -27.24 61.68
C GLN A 186 89.45 -27.67 63.10
N LEU A 187 88.54 -27.49 64.07
CA LEU A 187 88.74 -27.97 65.45
C LEU A 187 88.84 -29.49 65.51
N THR A 188 88.01 -30.20 64.74
CA THR A 188 88.05 -31.66 64.68
C THR A 188 89.36 -32.13 64.07
N TRP A 189 89.77 -31.52 62.95
CA TRP A 189 91.06 -31.79 62.31
C TRP A 189 92.24 -31.49 63.24
N LEU A 190 92.22 -30.37 63.98
CA LEU A 190 93.22 -30.03 64.98
C LEU A 190 93.27 -31.05 66.12
N LYS A 191 92.11 -31.49 66.64
CA LYS A 191 92.03 -32.54 67.68
C LYS A 191 92.66 -33.84 67.19
N TRP A 192 92.32 -34.28 65.98
CA TRP A 192 92.90 -35.49 65.38
C TRP A 192 94.38 -35.33 65.07
N SER A 193 94.81 -34.16 64.60
CA SER A 193 96.23 -33.84 64.39
C SER A 193 96.99 -33.90 65.71
N PHE A 194 96.47 -33.33 66.78
CA PHE A 194 97.08 -33.38 68.11
C PHE A 194 97.19 -34.82 68.65
N LEU A 195 96.13 -35.61 68.53
CA LEU A 195 96.15 -37.04 68.89
C LEU A 195 97.19 -37.81 68.07
N PHE A 196 97.26 -37.54 66.76
CA PHE A 196 98.26 -38.11 65.87
C PHE A 196 99.69 -37.71 66.29
N TRP A 197 99.94 -36.44 66.59
CA TRP A 197 101.23 -35.95 67.06
C TRP A 197 101.63 -36.58 68.40
N ILE A 198 100.72 -36.70 69.37
CA ILE A 198 100.99 -37.39 70.64
C ILE A 198 101.43 -38.84 70.39
N SER A 199 100.75 -39.56 69.48
CA SER A 199 101.12 -40.92 69.10
C SER A 199 102.52 -40.98 68.47
N GLN A 200 102.86 -40.06 67.55
CA GLN A 200 104.19 -39.97 66.95
C GLN A 200 105.28 -39.65 67.98
N PHE A 201 105.04 -38.69 68.87
CA PHE A 201 105.97 -38.36 69.97
C PHE A 201 106.20 -39.57 70.89
N GLY A 202 105.14 -40.32 71.23
CA GLY A 202 105.25 -41.56 71.99
C GLY A 202 106.10 -42.62 71.28
N ALA A 203 105.90 -42.83 69.97
CA ALA A 203 106.69 -43.76 69.18
C ALA A 203 108.17 -43.34 69.06
N ILE A 204 108.44 -42.05 68.86
CA ILE A 204 109.81 -41.49 68.82
C ILE A 204 110.50 -41.64 70.17
N LEU A 205 109.81 -41.35 71.28
CA LEU A 205 110.33 -41.58 72.63
C LEU A 205 110.66 -43.06 72.86
N LEU A 206 109.83 -43.97 72.36
CA LEU A 206 110.03 -45.41 72.47
C LEU A 206 111.21 -45.90 71.60
N LEU A 207 111.41 -45.32 70.41
CA LEU A 207 112.60 -45.55 69.59
C LEU A 207 113.87 -44.98 70.22
N LEU A 208 113.82 -43.76 70.77
CA LEU A 208 114.93 -43.15 71.52
C LEU A 208 115.30 -43.99 72.74
N TRP A 209 114.29 -44.48 73.48
CA TRP A 209 114.50 -45.39 74.61
C TRP A 209 115.12 -46.73 74.18
N ARG A 210 114.78 -47.22 72.98
CA ARG A 210 115.32 -48.46 72.41
C ARG A 210 116.73 -48.31 71.80
N VAL A 211 117.13 -47.12 71.37
CA VAL A 211 118.46 -46.82 70.80
C VAL A 211 119.44 -46.33 71.88
N TRP A 212 118.95 -45.91 73.06
CA TRP A 212 119.81 -45.55 74.19
C TRP A 212 120.39 -46.80 74.87
N PRO A 213 121.72 -46.94 74.98
CA PRO A 213 122.35 -48.13 75.51
C PRO A 213 122.21 -48.20 77.03
N LYS A 214 121.78 -49.36 77.52
CA LYS A 214 122.40 -50.05 78.65
C LYS A 214 122.54 -51.52 78.31
#